data_AF-A0A7L5C8X3-F1
#
_entry.id   AF-A0A7L5C8X3-F1
#
_cell.length_a   1.000
_cell.length_b   1.000
_cell.length_c   1.000
_cell.angle_alpha   90.00
_cell.angle_beta   90.00
_cell.angle_gamma   90.00
#
_symmetry.space_group_name_H-M   'P 1'
#
loop_
_entity.id
_entity.type
_entity.pdbx_description
1 polymer ?
#
loop_
_entity_poly.entity_id
_entity_poly.type
_entity_poly.pdbx_seq_one_letter_code
_entity_poly.pdbx_strand_id
1 'polypeptide(L)'
;MDTKEGVSFVELITIIAISSILITIAAPMYANHRIRSRLLLELEKLKSISQYISNESGVISYSFESFEEIPRNFHIKPSGAIALNTDDIVTGSSISLVPTLTSGAIIWNCVSKGLTKFQIPSCKGNAISQKKLVKSLYDPTKDSDTFTIIQDGQKGLTVNCTIYKCTIAEISGKRWLAQYIDQLNIIQLYKEDSDYLINLHEDSLSIDPSIVNSELLQQFIDESIRLFNS
;
A
#
# COMPACT_ATOMS: atom_id res chain seq x y z
N MET A 1 -36.55 32.04 21.56
CA MET A 1 -36.80 31.01 22.59
C MET A 1 -35.75 29.94 22.37
N ASP A 2 -34.67 30.00 23.14
CA ASP A 2 -33.60 29.00 23.08
C ASP A 2 -33.96 27.86 24.03
N THR A 3 -34.45 26.76 23.48
CA THR A 3 -34.61 25.48 24.18
C THR A 3 -33.24 24.84 24.34
N LYS A 4 -32.50 25.23 25.38
CA LYS A 4 -31.38 24.41 25.87
C LYS A 4 -31.98 23.24 26.63
N GLU A 5 -32.23 22.14 25.92
CA GLU A 5 -32.49 20.84 26.54
C GLU A 5 -31.25 20.46 27.36
N GLY A 6 -31.39 20.47 28.69
CA GLY A 6 -30.32 20.09 29.60
C GLY A 6 -30.12 18.58 29.51
N VAL A 7 -28.97 18.16 28.97
CA VAL A 7 -28.53 16.76 29.00
C VAL A 7 -28.59 16.26 30.44
N SER A 8 -29.30 15.15 30.67
CA SER A 8 -29.43 14.58 32.01
C SER A 8 -28.07 14.09 32.51
N PHE A 9 -27.77 14.29 33.78
CA PHE A 9 -26.51 13.82 34.39
C PHE A 9 -26.29 12.30 34.19
N VAL A 10 -27.38 11.53 34.19
CA VAL A 10 -27.35 10.08 33.93
C VAL A 10 -26.95 9.77 32.49
N GLU A 11 -27.42 10.57 31.53
CA GLU A 11 -27.11 10.41 30.11
C GLU A 11 -25.63 10.69 29.86
N LEU A 12 -25.07 11.73 30.49
CA LEU A 12 -23.65 12.05 30.41
C LEU A 12 -22.75 10.92 30.93
N ILE A 13 -23.07 10.36 32.11
CA ILE A 13 -22.29 9.24 32.69
C ILE A 13 -22.33 8.02 31.77
N THR A 14 -23.49 7.73 31.18
CA THR A 14 -23.67 6.59 30.28
C THR A 14 -22.81 6.73 29.03
N ILE A 15 -22.76 7.93 28.43
CA ILE A 15 -21.93 8.22 27.26
C ILE A 15 -20.43 8.05 27.60
N ILE A 16 -20.00 8.56 28.75
CA ILE A 16 -18.59 8.42 29.19
C ILE A 16 -18.24 6.95 29.40
N ALA A 17 -19.12 6.18 30.04
CA ALA A 17 -18.92 4.75 30.27
C ALA A 17 -18.75 3.98 28.95
N ILE A 18 -19.66 4.17 27.99
CA ILE A 18 -19.60 3.50 26.68
C ILE A 18 -18.33 3.91 25.92
N SER A 19 -18.00 5.21 25.92
CA SER A 19 -16.81 5.72 25.24
C SER A 19 -15.51 5.14 25.83
N SER A 20 -15.43 5.00 27.15
CA SER A 20 -14.25 4.42 27.81
C SER A 20 -13.99 2.96 27.41
N ILE A 21 -15.07 2.17 27.27
CA ILE A 21 -14.98 0.77 26.83
C ILE A 21 -14.49 0.70 25.38
N LEU A 22 -15.05 1.54 24.50
CA LEU A 22 -14.65 1.60 23.09
C LEU A 22 -13.17 1.98 22.93
N ILE A 23 -12.71 3.02 23.65
CA ILE A 23 -11.30 3.45 23.61
C ILE A 23 -10.38 2.32 24.09
N THR A 24 -10.77 1.60 25.14
CA THR A 24 -9.96 0.50 25.70
C THR A 24 -9.73 -0.62 24.67
N ILE A 25 -10.72 -0.92 23.83
CA ILE A 25 -10.62 -1.96 22.80
C ILE A 25 -9.88 -1.44 21.56
N ALA A 26 -10.14 -0.19 21.15
CA ALA A 26 -9.60 0.40 19.94
C ALA A 26 -8.12 0.79 20.06
N ALA A 27 -7.69 1.27 21.23
CA ALA A 27 -6.32 1.74 21.46
C ALA A 27 -5.22 0.72 21.12
N PRO A 28 -5.26 -0.55 21.59
CA PRO A 28 -4.22 -1.53 21.26
C PRO A 28 -4.20 -1.89 19.77
N MET A 29 -5.37 -1.90 19.11
CA MET A 29 -5.48 -2.16 17.68
C MET A 29 -4.85 -1.02 16.86
N TYR A 30 -5.15 0.24 17.22
CA TYR A 30 -4.57 1.41 16.58
C TYR A 30 -3.05 1.49 16.78
N ALA A 31 -2.56 1.20 17.98
CA ALA A 31 -1.13 1.15 18.27
C ALA A 31 -0.40 0.13 17.39
N ASN A 32 -0.95 -1.09 17.26
CA ASN A 32 -0.39 -2.13 16.40
C ASN A 32 -0.42 -1.73 14.92
N HIS A 33 -1.49 -1.10 14.45
CA HIS A 33 -1.58 -0.59 13.08
C HIS A 33 -0.48 0.45 12.79
N ARG A 34 -0.31 1.44 13.68
CA ARG A 34 0.71 2.47 13.52
C ARG A 34 2.13 1.90 13.49
N ILE A 35 2.41 0.92 14.35
CA ILE A 35 3.69 0.19 14.35
C ILE A 35 3.89 -0.53 13.01
N ARG A 36 2.88 -1.28 12.56
CA ARG A 36 2.93 -2.03 11.31
C ARG A 36 3.18 -1.11 10.10
N SER A 37 2.53 0.04 10.03
CA SER A 37 2.75 1.01 8.94
C SER A 37 4.18 1.55 8.93
N ARG A 38 4.75 1.88 10.10
CA ARG A 38 6.15 2.33 10.19
C ARG A 38 7.13 1.23 9.76
N LEU A 39 6.90 0.00 10.20
CA LEU A 39 7.71 -1.14 9.79
C LEU A 39 7.62 -1.37 8.27
N LEU A 40 6.44 -1.19 7.68
CA LEU A 40 6.23 -1.35 6.24
C LEU A 40 7.03 -0.32 5.43
N LEU A 41 7.04 0.96 5.85
CA LEU A 41 7.84 2.00 5.21
C LEU A 41 9.35 1.68 5.23
N GLU A 42 9.88 1.18 6.34
CA GLU A 42 11.28 0.78 6.39
C GLU A 42 11.57 -0.49 5.57
N LEU A 43 10.61 -1.41 5.48
CA LEU A 43 10.71 -2.60 4.63
C LEU A 43 10.67 -2.26 3.13
N GLU A 44 9.89 -1.26 2.71
CA GLU A 44 9.83 -0.82 1.31
C GLU A 44 11.18 -0.30 0.83
N LYS A 45 11.92 0.41 1.69
CA LYS A 45 13.29 0.82 1.40
C LYS A 45 14.24 -0.37 1.23
N LEU A 46 13.99 -1.51 1.87
CA LEU A 46 14.76 -2.74 1.63
C LEU A 46 14.35 -3.45 0.33
N LYS A 47 13.14 -3.20 -0.16
CA LYS A 47 12.64 -3.80 -1.41
C LYS A 47 13.48 -3.35 -2.60
N SER A 48 13.82 -2.07 -2.70
CA SER A 48 14.70 -1.54 -3.75
C SER A 48 16.08 -2.22 -3.72
N ILE A 49 16.64 -2.41 -2.53
CA ILE A 49 17.89 -3.13 -2.30
C ILE A 49 17.77 -4.59 -2.76
N SER A 50 16.71 -5.30 -2.36
CA SER A 50 16.51 -6.70 -2.78
C SER A 50 16.28 -6.86 -4.29
N GLN A 51 15.65 -5.88 -4.94
CA GLN A 51 15.45 -5.87 -6.40
C GLN A 51 16.77 -5.67 -7.13
N TYR A 52 17.60 -4.74 -6.67
CA TYR A 52 18.96 -4.55 -7.18
C TYR A 52 19.78 -5.85 -7.08
N ILE A 53 19.75 -6.51 -5.92
CA ILE A 53 20.43 -7.81 -5.70
C ILE A 53 19.93 -8.90 -6.65
N SER A 54 18.63 -8.89 -6.96
CA SER A 54 18.03 -9.88 -7.85
C SER A 54 18.41 -9.65 -9.31
N ASN A 55 18.67 -8.40 -9.71
CA ASN A 55 19.06 -8.03 -11.08
C ASN A 55 20.56 -8.27 -11.34
N GLU A 56 21.43 -8.07 -10.35
CA GLU A 56 22.89 -8.26 -10.46
C GLU A 56 23.35 -9.73 -10.33
N SER A 57 22.50 -10.67 -10.76
CA SER A 57 22.84 -12.11 -10.89
C SER A 57 23.33 -12.79 -9.60
N GLY A 58 22.96 -12.26 -8.42
CA GLY A 58 23.34 -12.86 -7.14
C GLY A 58 24.80 -12.64 -6.71
N VAL A 59 25.52 -11.69 -7.32
CA VAL A 59 26.86 -11.29 -6.85
C VAL A 59 26.70 -10.52 -5.53
N ILE A 60 27.19 -11.10 -4.44
CA ILE A 60 27.02 -10.60 -3.06
C ILE A 60 28.09 -9.54 -2.68
N SER A 61 28.53 -8.74 -3.65
CA SER A 61 29.57 -7.72 -3.46
C SER A 61 28.94 -6.33 -3.65
N TYR A 62 28.40 -5.77 -2.57
CA TYR A 62 27.65 -4.51 -2.62
C TYR A 62 28.53 -3.34 -2.16
N SER A 63 28.64 -2.29 -2.99
CA SER A 63 29.03 -0.96 -2.53
C SER A 63 27.76 -0.15 -2.25
N PHE A 64 27.72 0.55 -1.11
CA PHE A 64 26.54 1.32 -0.66
C PHE A 64 26.30 2.61 -1.46
N GLU A 65 27.15 2.92 -2.43
CA GLU A 65 27.09 4.18 -3.19
C GLU A 65 25.93 4.23 -4.21
N SER A 66 25.30 3.09 -4.51
CA SER A 66 24.23 2.99 -5.52
C SER A 66 22.81 3.16 -4.99
N PHE A 67 22.61 3.38 -3.69
CA PHE A 67 21.27 3.47 -3.09
C PHE A 67 21.01 4.88 -2.54
N GLU A 68 20.07 5.61 -3.15
CA GLU A 68 19.72 6.98 -2.73
C GLU A 68 19.02 7.03 -1.35
N GLU A 69 18.35 5.95 -0.95
CA GLU A 69 17.62 5.89 0.33
C GLU A 69 17.89 4.59 1.09
N ILE A 70 18.98 4.61 1.85
CA ILE A 70 19.34 3.52 2.74
C ILE A 70 18.66 3.70 4.11
N PRO A 71 17.95 2.68 4.65
CA PRO A 71 17.40 2.74 5.99
C PRO A 71 18.48 2.96 7.04
N ARG A 72 18.20 3.85 7.99
CA ARG A 72 19.05 4.02 9.17
C ARG A 72 18.95 2.72 9.96
N ASN A 73 20.08 2.06 10.24
CA ASN A 73 20.20 0.82 11.02
C ASN A 73 19.93 -0.51 10.27
N PHE A 74 20.14 -0.56 8.96
CA PHE A 74 20.25 -1.84 8.26
C PHE A 74 21.71 -2.33 8.18
N HIS A 75 21.88 -3.65 8.07
CA HIS A 75 23.16 -4.31 7.85
C HIS A 75 22.96 -5.53 6.95
N ILE A 76 23.88 -5.75 6.01
CA ILE A 76 23.92 -6.97 5.21
C ILE A 76 24.83 -7.97 5.91
N LYS A 77 24.29 -9.14 6.25
CA LYS A 77 25.06 -10.23 6.85
C LYS A 77 25.89 -10.95 5.77
N PRO A 78 26.96 -11.67 6.15
CA PRO A 78 27.79 -12.44 5.21
C PRO A 78 27.01 -13.44 4.35
N SER A 79 25.85 -13.90 4.83
CA SER A 79 24.94 -14.79 4.09
C SER A 79 24.09 -14.07 3.03
N GLY A 80 24.32 -12.78 2.76
CA GLY A 80 23.46 -11.95 1.91
C GLY A 80 22.13 -11.56 2.57
N ALA A 81 21.90 -11.96 3.83
CA ALA A 81 20.69 -11.61 4.54
C ALA A 81 20.71 -10.13 4.92
N ILE A 82 19.68 -9.40 4.48
CA ILE A 82 19.48 -8.01 4.83
C ILE A 82 18.80 -8.00 6.19
N ALA A 83 19.40 -7.37 7.20
CA ALA A 83 18.83 -7.23 8.53
C ALA A 83 18.58 -5.77 8.82
N LEU A 84 17.36 -5.45 9.24
CA LEU A 84 16.93 -4.14 9.69
C LEU A 84 16.69 -4.20 11.19
N ASN A 85 17.39 -3.35 11.92
CA ASN A 85 17.10 -3.12 13.31
C ASN A 85 15.90 -2.16 13.43
N THR A 86 14.85 -2.57 14.13
CA THR A 86 13.61 -1.82 14.30
C THR A 86 13.37 -1.42 15.76
N ASP A 87 14.44 -1.37 16.56
CA ASP A 87 14.44 -1.03 17.99
C ASP A 87 13.88 0.38 18.27
N ASP A 88 14.01 1.29 17.30
CA ASP A 88 13.45 2.64 17.32
C ASP A 88 11.92 2.67 17.11
N ILE A 89 11.34 1.61 16.55
CA ILE A 89 9.88 1.44 16.37
C ILE A 89 9.30 0.57 17.49
N VAL A 90 9.89 -0.59 17.73
CA VAL A 90 9.54 -1.52 18.82
C VAL A 90 10.82 -2.01 19.47
N THR A 91 11.00 -1.69 20.75
CA THR A 91 12.21 -2.06 21.48
C THR A 91 12.44 -3.58 21.48
N GLY A 92 13.67 -3.99 21.19
CA GLY A 92 14.11 -5.38 21.07
C GLY A 92 13.68 -6.06 19.77
N SER A 93 13.18 -5.31 18.78
CA SER A 93 12.68 -5.88 17.53
C SER A 93 13.65 -5.76 16.35
N SER A 94 13.55 -6.70 15.42
CA SER A 94 14.30 -6.68 14.17
C SER A 94 13.56 -7.44 13.07
N ILE A 95 13.78 -7.04 11.83
CA ILE A 95 13.27 -7.72 10.64
C ILE A 95 14.46 -8.10 9.75
N SER A 96 14.46 -9.31 9.18
CA SER A 96 15.52 -9.75 8.26
C SER A 96 14.94 -10.39 7.01
N LEU A 97 15.41 -9.97 5.84
CA LEU A 97 15.16 -10.61 4.55
C LEU A 97 16.32 -11.54 4.22
N VAL A 98 16.04 -12.83 4.20
CA VAL A 98 17.03 -13.89 3.94
C VAL A 98 16.83 -14.40 2.51
N PRO A 99 17.79 -14.18 1.60
CA PRO A 99 17.69 -14.70 0.26
C PRO A 99 17.91 -16.21 0.25
N THR A 100 17.12 -16.91 -0.55
CA THR A 100 17.29 -18.33 -0.87
C THR A 100 17.40 -18.44 -2.38
N LEU A 101 18.58 -18.86 -2.85
CA LEU A 101 18.83 -19.08 -4.26
C LEU A 101 18.08 -20.35 -4.71
N THR A 102 17.22 -20.20 -5.71
CA THR A 102 16.62 -21.32 -6.45
C THR A 102 17.05 -21.23 -7.91
N SER A 103 16.85 -22.31 -8.68
CA SER A 103 17.28 -22.38 -10.08
C SER A 103 16.61 -21.29 -10.94
N GLY A 104 17.27 -20.14 -11.06
CA GLY A 104 16.82 -18.98 -11.83
C GLY A 104 16.01 -17.92 -11.06
N ALA A 105 15.90 -18.01 -9.73
CA ALA A 105 15.21 -16.99 -8.92
C ALA A 105 15.80 -16.83 -7.52
N ILE A 106 15.61 -15.65 -6.93
CA ILE A 106 15.90 -15.40 -5.51
C ILE A 106 14.57 -15.34 -4.75
N ILE A 107 14.37 -16.26 -3.82
CA ILE A 107 13.22 -16.25 -2.90
C ILE A 107 13.67 -15.56 -1.61
N TRP A 108 13.01 -14.47 -1.26
CA TRP A 108 13.30 -13.74 -0.03
C TRP A 108 12.37 -14.20 1.10
N ASN A 109 12.96 -14.77 2.15
CA ASN A 109 12.24 -15.14 3.36
C ASN A 109 12.36 -14.01 4.38
N CYS A 110 11.24 -13.43 4.79
CA CYS A 110 11.23 -12.46 5.87
C CYS A 110 11.11 -13.16 7.23
N VAL A 111 12.02 -12.85 8.14
CA VAL A 111 12.06 -13.32 9.52
C VAL A 111 12.00 -12.12 10.45
N SER A 112 11.06 -12.10 11.38
CA SER A 112 10.96 -11.06 12.40
C SER A 112 11.27 -11.61 13.79
N LYS A 113 11.83 -10.76 14.65
CA LYS A 113 12.07 -11.03 16.07
C LYS A 113 11.53 -9.87 16.89
N GLY A 114 10.95 -10.16 18.06
CA GLY A 114 10.46 -9.14 18.98
C GLY A 114 9.16 -8.43 18.54
N LEU A 115 8.50 -8.91 17.49
CA LEU A 115 7.23 -8.37 16.99
C LEU A 115 6.08 -9.36 17.23
N THR A 116 4.91 -8.83 17.58
CA THR A 116 3.68 -9.64 17.69
C THR A 116 3.05 -9.87 16.31
N LYS A 117 2.19 -10.90 16.20
CA LYS A 117 1.49 -11.24 14.95
C LYS A 117 0.74 -10.06 14.31
N PHE A 118 0.24 -9.12 15.11
CA PHE A 118 -0.51 -7.96 14.64
C PHE A 118 0.37 -6.78 14.20
N GLN A 119 1.64 -6.78 14.63
CA GLN A 119 2.63 -5.76 14.27
C GLN A 119 3.44 -6.17 13.05
N ILE A 120 3.59 -7.48 12.80
CA ILE A 120 4.36 -8.00 11.67
C ILE A 120 3.65 -7.58 10.37
N PRO A 121 4.26 -6.71 9.53
CA PRO A 121 3.78 -6.48 8.17
C PRO A 121 3.83 -7.81 7.42
N SER A 122 3.05 -7.97 6.34
CA SER A 122 2.92 -9.25 5.62
C SER A 122 4.27 -9.70 5.05
N CYS A 123 5.04 -10.38 5.90
CA CYS A 123 6.37 -10.91 5.67
C CYS A 123 6.27 -12.33 5.15
N LYS A 124 5.22 -12.63 4.39
CA LYS A 124 5.15 -13.88 3.66
C LYS A 124 6.20 -13.76 2.58
N GLY A 125 7.24 -14.59 2.67
CA GLY A 125 8.19 -14.84 1.60
C GLY A 125 7.46 -15.43 0.40
N ASN A 126 6.68 -14.59 -0.27
CA ASN A 126 6.34 -14.85 -1.64
C ASN A 126 7.64 -14.65 -2.37
N ALA A 127 8.05 -15.67 -3.14
CA ALA A 127 9.02 -15.48 -4.20
C ALA A 127 8.77 -14.10 -4.83
N ILE A 128 9.83 -13.37 -5.17
CA ILE A 128 9.72 -12.32 -6.19
C ILE A 128 9.48 -13.04 -7.53
N SER A 129 8.47 -13.90 -7.60
CA SER A 129 7.64 -13.98 -8.77
C SER A 129 6.88 -12.66 -8.75
N GLN A 130 6.94 -11.92 -9.84
CA GLN A 130 6.01 -10.85 -10.16
C GLN A 130 4.58 -11.41 -10.11
N LYS A 131 4.05 -11.69 -8.92
CA LYS A 131 2.65 -12.04 -8.77
C LYS A 131 1.91 -10.73 -8.85
N LYS A 132 1.75 -10.28 -10.09
CA LYS A 132 0.83 -9.24 -10.53
C LYS A 132 -0.50 -9.55 -9.86
N LEU A 133 -0.79 -8.87 -8.75
CA LEU A 133 -2.05 -9.07 -8.02
C LEU A 133 -3.21 -8.46 -8.80
N VAL A 134 -2.90 -7.50 -9.68
CA VAL A 134 -3.73 -7.14 -10.82
C VAL A 134 -3.49 -8.17 -11.92
N LYS A 135 -4.45 -9.08 -12.15
CA LYS A 135 -4.34 -10.15 -13.16
C LYS A 135 -3.93 -9.63 -14.54
N SER A 136 -4.23 -8.37 -14.85
CA SER A 136 -3.87 -7.71 -16.10
C SER A 136 -4.20 -6.22 -15.98
N LEU A 137 -3.19 -5.38 -16.17
CA LEU A 137 -3.41 -3.99 -16.56
C LEU A 137 -3.78 -4.00 -18.04
N TYR A 138 -4.91 -3.39 -18.38
CA TYR A 138 -5.40 -3.30 -19.74
C TYR A 138 -5.32 -1.86 -20.24
N ASP A 139 -5.06 -1.74 -21.54
CA ASP A 139 -5.21 -0.49 -22.29
C ASP A 139 -6.71 -0.32 -22.61
N PRO A 140 -7.39 0.66 -22.00
CA PRO A 140 -8.83 0.85 -22.17
C PRO A 140 -9.23 1.15 -23.62
N THR A 141 -8.31 1.65 -24.45
CA THR A 141 -8.60 1.95 -25.86
C THR A 141 -8.73 0.70 -26.72
N LYS A 142 -8.28 -0.46 -26.20
CA LYS A 142 -8.33 -1.77 -26.86
C LYS A 142 -9.35 -2.70 -26.22
N ASP A 143 -10.01 -2.27 -25.15
CA ASP A 143 -11.05 -3.04 -24.49
C ASP A 143 -12.32 -3.02 -25.35
N SER A 144 -12.91 -4.19 -25.59
CA SER A 144 -14.18 -4.30 -26.30
C SER A 144 -15.36 -3.82 -25.45
N ASP A 145 -15.19 -3.76 -24.13
CA ASP A 145 -16.22 -3.35 -23.18
C ASP A 145 -15.90 -1.97 -22.59
N THR A 146 -16.71 -0.98 -22.97
CA THR A 146 -16.50 0.43 -22.63
C THR A 146 -16.69 0.65 -21.13
N PHE A 147 -15.66 1.14 -20.45
CA PHE A 147 -15.73 1.48 -19.03
C PHE A 147 -16.66 2.69 -18.80
N THR A 148 -17.67 2.52 -17.94
CA THR A 148 -18.64 3.56 -17.61
C THR A 148 -18.62 3.95 -16.14
N ILE A 149 -18.90 5.23 -15.86
CA ILE A 149 -19.01 5.79 -14.52
C ILE A 149 -20.35 6.52 -14.32
N ILE A 150 -20.64 6.84 -13.06
CA ILE A 150 -21.73 7.74 -12.67
C ILE A 150 -21.10 9.04 -12.16
N GLN A 151 -21.49 10.18 -12.72
CA GLN A 151 -21.04 11.49 -12.23
C GLN A 151 -22.20 12.47 -12.22
N ASP A 152 -22.40 13.17 -11.11
CA ASP A 152 -23.48 14.15 -10.92
C ASP A 152 -24.88 13.61 -11.28
N GLY A 153 -25.11 12.31 -11.01
CA GLY A 153 -26.37 11.63 -11.29
C GLY A 153 -26.55 11.17 -12.75
N GLN A 154 -25.63 11.51 -13.66
CA GLN A 154 -25.60 10.98 -15.01
C GLN A 154 -24.92 9.61 -15.04
N LYS A 155 -25.57 8.62 -15.65
CA LYS A 155 -25.06 7.24 -15.76
C LYS A 155 -24.51 6.97 -17.15
N GLY A 156 -23.54 6.07 -17.24
CA GLY A 156 -23.00 5.63 -18.54
C GLY A 156 -21.99 6.61 -19.13
N LEU A 157 -21.40 7.48 -18.32
CA LEU A 157 -20.37 8.40 -18.78
C LEU A 157 -19.09 7.62 -19.06
N THR A 158 -18.48 7.87 -20.22
CA THR A 158 -17.21 7.25 -20.60
C THR A 158 -16.05 8.17 -20.21
N VAL A 159 -15.04 7.61 -19.55
CA VAL A 159 -13.82 8.34 -19.21
C VAL A 159 -12.97 8.55 -20.47
N ASN A 160 -12.51 9.78 -20.70
CA ASN A 160 -11.72 10.10 -21.89
C ASN A 160 -10.28 9.59 -21.76
N CYS A 161 -10.02 8.41 -22.30
CA CYS A 161 -8.69 7.80 -22.33
C CYS A 161 -7.94 8.00 -23.65
N THR A 162 -8.50 8.80 -24.56
CA THR A 162 -7.83 9.20 -25.81
C THR A 162 -6.91 10.40 -25.58
N ILE A 163 -7.32 11.30 -24.69
CA ILE A 163 -6.54 12.49 -24.30
C ILE A 163 -5.64 12.19 -23.11
N TYR A 164 -6.16 11.45 -22.13
CA TYR A 164 -5.45 11.16 -20.88
C TYR A 164 -4.89 9.74 -20.87
N LYS A 165 -3.77 9.55 -20.16
CA LYS A 165 -3.22 8.21 -19.95
C LYS A 165 -4.13 7.45 -18.98
N CYS A 166 -4.56 6.27 -19.37
CA CYS A 166 -5.44 5.44 -18.55
C CYS A 166 -4.96 3.99 -18.49
N THR A 167 -5.31 3.33 -17.39
CA THR A 167 -5.16 1.89 -17.21
C THR A 167 -6.39 1.32 -16.53
N ILE A 168 -6.74 0.07 -16.85
CA ILE A 168 -7.83 -0.66 -16.19
C ILE A 168 -7.27 -1.88 -15.46
N ALA A 169 -7.86 -2.19 -14.30
CA ALA A 169 -7.59 -3.38 -13.51
C ALA A 169 -8.88 -3.97 -12.95
N GLU A 170 -8.95 -5.29 -12.82
CA GLU A 170 -10.00 -5.96 -12.05
C GLU A 170 -9.49 -6.28 -10.63
N ILE A 171 -10.17 -5.74 -9.62
CA ILE A 171 -9.84 -5.89 -8.20
C ILE A 171 -11.06 -6.42 -7.48
N SER A 172 -10.93 -7.62 -6.91
CA SER A 172 -12.00 -8.29 -6.15
C SER A 172 -13.33 -8.40 -6.94
N GLY A 173 -13.25 -8.72 -8.24
CA GLY A 173 -14.41 -8.89 -9.11
C GLY A 173 -15.05 -7.59 -9.61
N LYS A 174 -14.36 -6.45 -9.47
CA LYS A 174 -14.83 -5.13 -9.94
C LYS A 174 -13.76 -4.47 -10.79
N ARG A 175 -14.14 -3.82 -11.90
CA ARG A 175 -13.21 -3.06 -12.72
C ARG A 175 -12.97 -1.68 -12.09
N TRP A 176 -11.71 -1.27 -12.16
CA TRP A 176 -11.21 0.02 -11.73
C TRP A 176 -10.42 0.64 -12.87
N LEU A 177 -10.54 1.95 -13.02
CA LEU A 177 -9.81 2.73 -14.00
C LEU A 177 -8.98 3.78 -13.28
N ALA A 178 -7.68 3.84 -13.57
CA ALA A 178 -6.81 4.92 -13.15
C ALA A 178 -6.58 5.84 -14.36
N GLN A 179 -6.83 7.13 -14.18
CA GLN A 179 -6.62 8.16 -15.18
C GLN A 179 -5.60 9.16 -14.64
N TYR A 180 -4.57 9.45 -15.42
CA TYR A 180 -3.59 10.48 -15.09
C TYR A 180 -3.90 11.78 -15.84
N ILE A 181 -4.08 12.87 -15.07
CA ILE A 181 -4.34 14.21 -15.59
C ILE A 181 -3.10 15.06 -15.36
N ASP A 182 -2.29 15.16 -16.41
CA ASP A 182 -1.03 15.90 -16.46
C ASP A 182 -1.16 17.37 -16.03
N GLN A 183 -2.20 18.07 -16.49
CA GLN A 183 -2.44 19.49 -16.20
C GLN A 183 -2.63 19.80 -14.71
N LEU A 184 -3.16 18.83 -13.96
CA LEU A 184 -3.48 18.97 -12.54
C LEU A 184 -2.53 18.18 -11.65
N ASN A 185 -1.66 17.37 -12.25
CA ASN A 185 -0.77 16.45 -11.56
C ASN A 185 -1.49 15.52 -10.57
N ILE A 186 -2.62 14.96 -11.02
CA ILE A 186 -3.46 14.05 -10.22
C ILE A 186 -3.69 12.73 -10.93
N ILE A 187 -3.87 11.69 -10.12
CA ILE A 187 -4.40 10.39 -10.55
C ILE A 187 -5.82 10.27 -9.99
N GLN A 188 -6.77 10.03 -10.90
CA GLN A 188 -8.16 9.78 -10.56
C GLN A 188 -8.42 8.27 -10.68
N LEU A 189 -8.89 7.65 -9.59
CA LEU A 189 -9.39 6.29 -9.62
C LEU A 189 -10.90 6.27 -9.66
N TYR A 190 -11.41 5.60 -10.68
CA TYR A 190 -12.82 5.36 -10.87
C TYR A 190 -13.13 3.90 -10.61
N LYS A 191 -14.28 3.67 -10.00
CA LYS A 191 -14.89 2.36 -9.93
C LYS A 191 -16.01 2.28 -10.95
N GLU A 192 -16.02 1.21 -11.73
CA GLU A 192 -17.03 1.00 -12.77
C GLU A 192 -18.46 1.06 -12.20
N ASP A 193 -19.35 1.70 -12.96
CA ASP A 193 -20.77 1.87 -12.66
C ASP A 193 -21.07 2.46 -11.29
N SER A 194 -20.15 3.26 -10.76
CA SER A 194 -20.25 3.93 -9.47
C SER A 194 -19.94 5.42 -9.61
N ASP A 195 -20.42 6.19 -8.64
CA ASP A 195 -20.01 7.57 -8.35
C ASP A 195 -18.76 7.64 -7.46
N TYR A 196 -18.10 6.50 -7.26
CA TYR A 196 -16.96 6.39 -6.36
C TYR A 196 -15.68 6.81 -7.07
N LEU A 197 -15.14 7.93 -6.63
CA LEU A 197 -13.93 8.58 -7.15
C LEU A 197 -12.92 8.77 -6.03
N ILE A 198 -11.67 8.40 -6.27
CA ILE A 198 -10.54 8.75 -5.41
C ILE A 198 -9.60 9.66 -6.19
N ASN A 199 -9.30 10.83 -5.65
CA ASN A 199 -8.31 11.74 -6.20
C ASN A 199 -7.01 11.61 -5.41
N LEU A 200 -5.93 11.27 -6.11
CA LEU A 200 -4.59 11.20 -5.55
C LEU A 200 -3.73 12.28 -6.18
N HIS A 201 -3.04 13.04 -5.36
CA HIS A 201 -2.06 14.03 -5.83
C HIS A 201 -0.69 13.35 -5.91
N GLU A 202 0.13 13.73 -6.87
CA GLU A 202 1.47 13.11 -7.05
C GLU A 202 2.33 13.23 -5.77
N ASP A 203 2.17 14.31 -5.01
CA ASP A 203 2.85 14.53 -3.72
C ASP A 203 2.40 13.58 -2.60
N SER A 204 1.28 12.87 -2.79
CA SER A 204 0.67 11.97 -1.81
C SER A 204 -0.17 10.89 -2.51
N LEU A 205 0.51 9.95 -3.18
CA LEU A 205 -0.09 8.84 -3.91
C LEU A 205 -0.60 7.68 -3.04
N SER A 206 -0.75 7.90 -1.74
CA SER A 206 -1.21 6.88 -0.80
C SER A 206 -2.73 6.77 -0.77
N ILE A 207 -3.25 5.57 -0.98
CA ILE A 207 -4.64 5.21 -0.71
C ILE A 207 -4.89 5.17 0.79
N ASP A 208 -6.00 5.77 1.23
CA ASP A 208 -6.45 5.67 2.62
C ASP A 208 -6.64 4.18 3.00
N PRO A 209 -5.95 3.69 4.04
CA PRO A 209 -5.99 2.29 4.43
C PRO A 209 -7.39 1.83 4.89
N SER A 210 -8.28 2.76 5.27
CA SER A 210 -9.68 2.48 5.61
C SER A 210 -10.53 2.06 4.40
N ILE A 211 -10.05 2.31 3.18
CA ILE A 211 -10.73 1.90 1.94
C ILE A 211 -10.60 0.38 1.78
N VAL A 212 -11.72 -0.27 1.45
CA VAL A 212 -11.77 -1.71 1.20
C VAL A 212 -10.87 -2.04 -0.02
N ASN A 213 -9.99 -3.03 0.15
CA ASN A 213 -8.94 -3.40 -0.82
C ASN A 213 -7.86 -2.31 -1.03
N SER A 214 -7.63 -1.44 -0.05
CA SER A 214 -6.60 -0.38 -0.11
C SER A 214 -5.23 -0.87 -0.57
N GLU A 215 -4.76 -2.03 -0.09
CA GLU A 215 -3.47 -2.62 -0.53
C GLU A 215 -3.44 -2.99 -2.02
N LEU A 216 -4.55 -3.51 -2.57
CA LEU A 216 -4.65 -3.86 -3.99
C LEU A 216 -4.82 -2.61 -4.87
N LEU A 217 -5.56 -1.62 -4.39
CA LEU A 217 -5.71 -0.33 -5.05
C LEU A 217 -4.38 0.41 -5.10
N GLN A 218 -3.61 0.40 -4.01
CA GLN A 218 -2.27 0.98 -3.96
C GLN A 218 -1.37 0.33 -5.00
N GLN A 219 -1.32 -1.01 -5.06
CA GLN A 219 -0.53 -1.70 -6.06
C GLN A 219 -0.97 -1.36 -7.49
N PHE A 220 -2.28 -1.25 -7.74
CA PHE A 220 -2.79 -0.86 -9.05
C PHE A 220 -2.29 0.53 -9.46
N ILE A 221 -2.23 1.47 -8.53
CA ILE A 221 -1.70 2.83 -8.78
C ILE A 221 -0.22 2.78 -9.09
N ASP A 222 0.57 2.10 -8.26
CA ASP A 222 2.01 2.00 -8.42
C ASP A 222 2.37 1.40 -9.79
N GLU A 223 1.65 0.34 -10.21
CA GLU A 223 1.84 -0.28 -11.52
C GLU A 223 1.37 0.63 -12.67
N SER A 224 0.30 1.40 -12.46
CA SER A 224 -0.22 2.35 -13.46
C SER A 224 0.73 3.51 -13.70
N ILE A 225 1.29 4.10 -12.64
CA ILE A 225 2.30 5.17 -12.72
C ILE A 225 3.52 4.70 -13.51
N ARG A 226 3.99 3.49 -13.20
CA ARG A 226 5.13 2.90 -13.92
C ARG A 226 4.86 2.79 -15.42
N LEU A 227 3.63 2.46 -15.83
CA LEU A 227 3.23 2.41 -17.24
C LEU A 227 3.06 3.81 -17.84
N PHE A 228 2.61 4.79 -17.06
CA PHE A 228 2.48 6.16 -17.53
C PHE A 228 3.83 6.83 -17.76
N ASN A 229 4.86 6.42 -17.02
CA ASN A 229 6.22 6.96 -17.11
C ASN A 229 7.14 6.20 -18.07
N SER A 230 6.68 5.07 -18.64
CA SER A 230 7.40 4.31 -19.69
C SER A 230 7.06 4.80 -21.08
#